data_AF-A0A6J2YW27-F1
#
_entry.id   AF-A0A6J2YW27-F1
#
_cell.length_a   1.000
_cell.length_b   1.000
_cell.length_c   1.000
_cell.angle_alpha   90.00
_cell.angle_beta   90.00
_cell.angle_gamma   90.00
#
_symmetry.space_group_name_H-M   'P 1'
#
loop_
_entity.id
_entity.type
_entity.pdbx_description
1 polymer ?
#
loop_
_entity_poly.entity_id
_entity_poly.type
_entity_poly.pdbx_seq_one_letter_code
_entity_poly.pdbx_strand_id
1 'polypeptide(L)'
;MMKKWLSTSGVSKIDAAKSADPPIITASVRPTSEHSSCSDSHIAGSRSQPDSPIQNSSSQPDSPVPGPSRRRHSSITDSDSSSDESTGTKAVLKRRKVTTTSYKQKFRDKWCEDKRYANWCKSSSDGSSAFCTVCDKKIIGGITHIKRHSITLLHKKNKESRKNTKNSRAAVDQS
;
A
#
# COMPACT_ATOMS: atom_id res chain seq x y z
N MET A 1 -30.14 28.84 42.90
CA MET A 1 -29.51 27.88 43.85
C MET A 1 -28.21 27.37 43.23
N MET A 2 -27.08 27.95 43.63
CA MET A 2 -25.76 27.73 43.03
C MET A 2 -24.99 26.68 43.85
N LYS A 3 -24.67 25.53 43.24
CA LYS A 3 -23.86 24.48 43.88
C LYS A 3 -22.39 24.72 43.55
N LYS A 4 -21.68 25.33 44.49
CA LYS A 4 -20.21 25.42 44.50
C LYS A 4 -19.66 24.05 44.93
N TRP A 5 -18.80 23.44 44.13
CA TRP A 5 -18.01 22.27 44.54
C TRP A 5 -16.59 22.74 44.87
N LEU A 6 -16.13 22.37 46.06
CA LEU A 6 -14.81 22.68 46.60
C LEU A 6 -13.74 21.71 46.08
N SER A 7 -12.52 22.23 46.04
CA SER A 7 -11.23 21.58 45.86
C SER A 7 -11.03 20.28 46.63
N THR A 8 -10.29 19.36 46.02
CA THR A 8 -9.32 18.51 46.74
C THR A 8 -8.03 18.40 45.93
N SER A 9 -6.98 19.03 46.46
CA SER A 9 -5.59 18.77 46.11
C SER A 9 -5.18 17.41 46.69
N GLY A 10 -4.51 16.58 45.90
CA GLY A 10 -3.99 15.28 46.35
C GLY A 10 -2.71 14.95 45.60
N VAL A 11 -1.57 15.37 46.17
CA VAL A 11 -0.23 14.97 45.77
C VAL A 11 0.09 13.65 46.47
N SER A 12 0.46 12.62 45.72
CA SER A 12 1.25 11.49 46.25
C SER A 12 2.24 11.01 45.21
N LYS A 13 3.52 11.25 45.53
CA LYS A 13 4.69 10.51 45.05
C LYS A 13 4.51 9.01 45.34
N ILE A 14 4.90 8.16 44.40
CA ILE A 14 5.44 6.83 44.70
C ILE A 14 6.55 6.48 43.72
N ASP A 15 7.45 5.69 44.27
CA ASP A 15 8.87 5.57 44.00
C ASP A 15 9.28 4.71 42.80
N ALA A 16 10.56 4.85 42.48
CA ALA A 16 11.33 4.05 41.56
C ALA A 16 11.41 2.57 41.98
N ALA A 17 11.07 1.67 41.04
CA ALA A 17 11.53 0.28 41.02
C ALA A 17 12.25 0.11 39.67
N LYS A 18 13.59 0.17 39.65
CA LYS A 18 14.54 -0.94 39.82
C LYS A 18 14.31 -2.09 38.83
N SER A 19 15.30 -2.20 37.94
CA SER A 19 15.57 -3.17 36.89
C SER A 19 15.15 -4.62 37.15
N ALA A 20 14.65 -5.25 36.10
CA ALA A 20 14.95 -6.64 35.78
C ALA A 20 14.93 -6.80 34.26
N ASP A 21 16.11 -6.70 33.64
CA ASP A 21 16.31 -7.12 32.25
C ASP A 21 16.07 -8.64 32.14
N PRO A 22 15.31 -9.11 31.14
CA PRO A 22 15.21 -10.55 30.88
C PRO A 22 16.54 -11.10 30.33
N PRO A 23 16.87 -12.36 30.62
CA PRO A 23 18.16 -12.94 30.26
C PRO A 23 18.36 -13.00 28.75
N ILE A 24 19.50 -12.48 28.31
CA ILE A 24 20.06 -12.66 26.96
C ILE A 24 20.38 -14.15 26.81
N ILE A 25 19.61 -14.87 26.02
CA ILE A 25 19.97 -16.23 25.59
C ILE A 25 21.05 -16.09 24.51
N THR A 26 22.30 -16.08 24.94
CA THR A 26 23.48 -16.31 24.09
C THR A 26 23.51 -17.77 23.66
N ALA A 27 22.93 -18.08 22.50
CA ALA A 27 23.22 -19.32 21.79
C ALA A 27 24.54 -19.14 21.03
N SER A 28 25.61 -19.63 21.66
CA SER A 28 26.90 -19.93 21.01
C SER A 28 26.76 -21.22 20.17
N VAL A 29 27.77 -21.52 19.34
CA VAL A 29 27.98 -22.69 18.44
C VAL A 29 27.16 -22.73 17.13
N ARG A 30 27.71 -22.72 15.90
CA ARG A 30 29.03 -23.09 15.34
C ARG A 30 29.36 -22.29 14.06
N PRO A 31 30.63 -21.97 13.78
CA PRO A 31 31.11 -21.65 12.43
C PRO A 31 31.45 -22.95 11.68
N THR A 32 30.85 -23.20 10.51
CA THR A 32 31.37 -24.18 9.56
C THR A 32 32.15 -23.44 8.50
N SER A 33 33.45 -23.63 8.61
CA SER A 33 34.51 -23.23 7.70
C SER A 33 34.48 -24.11 6.43
N GLU A 34 34.67 -23.45 5.29
CA GLU A 34 35.55 -23.86 4.16
C GLU A 34 34.96 -24.52 2.91
N HIS A 35 35.64 -24.17 1.82
CA HIS A 35 35.55 -24.59 0.41
C HIS A 35 34.41 -23.95 -0.39
N SER A 36 34.65 -23.25 -1.50
CA SER A 36 35.72 -23.44 -2.47
C SER A 36 35.95 -22.15 -3.26
N SER A 37 37.19 -21.66 -3.19
CA SER A 37 37.76 -20.74 -4.17
C SER A 37 38.04 -21.53 -5.46
N CYS A 38 37.45 -21.11 -6.58
CA CYS A 38 38.01 -21.38 -7.90
C CYS A 38 38.34 -20.04 -8.55
N SER A 39 39.62 -19.70 -8.53
CA SER A 39 40.23 -18.78 -9.49
C SER A 39 40.58 -19.56 -10.76
N ASP A 40 41.04 -18.82 -11.78
CA ASP A 40 41.62 -19.30 -13.06
C ASP A 40 40.60 -19.72 -14.14
N SER A 41 40.67 -19.31 -15.41
CA SER A 41 41.64 -18.49 -16.13
C SER A 41 41.03 -18.10 -17.49
N HIS A 42 41.58 -17.06 -18.11
CA HIS A 42 41.20 -16.53 -19.42
C HIS A 42 41.41 -17.53 -20.57
N ILE A 43 40.46 -17.59 -21.52
CA ILE A 43 40.74 -17.95 -22.92
C ILE A 43 40.00 -16.97 -23.82
N ALA A 44 40.75 -16.11 -24.50
CA ALA A 44 40.31 -15.46 -25.72
C ALA A 44 40.24 -16.51 -26.83
N GLY A 45 39.11 -16.57 -27.55
CA GLY A 45 38.92 -17.52 -28.64
C GLY A 45 37.81 -17.08 -29.58
N SER A 46 38.14 -16.19 -30.51
CA SER A 46 37.35 -15.95 -31.71
C SER A 46 37.21 -17.24 -32.50
N ARG A 47 35.99 -17.69 -32.83
CA ARG A 47 35.70 -18.40 -34.09
C ARG A 47 34.21 -18.72 -34.26
N SER A 48 33.67 -18.06 -35.29
CA SER A 48 32.78 -18.57 -36.34
C SER A 48 31.54 -19.38 -35.97
N GLN A 49 30.40 -18.88 -36.46
CA GLN A 49 29.21 -19.68 -36.75
C GLN A 49 29.52 -20.92 -37.59
N PRO A 50 28.65 -21.93 -37.53
CA PRO A 50 27.70 -22.08 -38.63
C PRO A 50 26.26 -22.41 -38.21
N ASP A 51 25.34 -21.97 -39.06
CA ASP A 51 23.93 -22.34 -39.16
C ASP A 51 23.70 -23.85 -39.13
N SER A 52 22.65 -24.29 -38.41
CA SER A 52 21.80 -25.40 -38.83
C SER A 52 20.43 -25.35 -38.16
N PRO A 53 19.33 -25.72 -38.87
CA PRO A 53 17.96 -25.56 -38.40
C PRO A 53 17.51 -26.81 -37.62
N ILE A 54 17.23 -26.66 -36.33
CA ILE A 54 16.54 -27.70 -35.56
C ILE A 54 15.04 -27.51 -35.74
N GLN A 55 14.43 -28.40 -36.53
CA GLN A 55 13.00 -28.67 -36.46
C GLN A 55 12.72 -29.35 -35.12
N ASN A 56 12.18 -28.59 -34.15
CA ASN A 56 11.61 -29.17 -32.95
C ASN A 56 10.08 -29.28 -33.12
N SER A 57 9.63 -30.52 -33.15
CA SER A 57 8.23 -30.90 -33.09
C SER A 57 7.64 -30.58 -31.73
N SER A 58 6.36 -30.20 -31.73
CA SER A 58 5.40 -30.45 -30.65
C SER A 58 5.73 -29.88 -29.26
N SER A 59 5.13 -28.74 -28.95
CA SER A 59 4.32 -28.55 -27.74
C SER A 59 3.53 -27.25 -27.86
N GLN A 60 2.22 -27.37 -28.04
CA GLN A 60 1.29 -26.25 -27.90
C GLN A 60 1.22 -25.83 -26.43
N PRO A 61 1.47 -24.57 -26.07
CA PRO A 61 0.99 -24.04 -24.80
C PRO A 61 -0.48 -23.64 -24.96
N ASP A 62 -1.29 -24.15 -24.04
CA ASP A 62 -2.72 -24.03 -23.93
C ASP A 62 -3.28 -22.63 -24.22
N SER A 63 -4.37 -22.63 -24.99
CA SER A 63 -5.21 -21.45 -25.24
C SER A 63 -5.58 -20.75 -23.93
N PRO A 64 -5.42 -19.41 -23.83
CA PRO A 64 -5.92 -18.66 -22.69
C PRO A 64 -7.45 -18.71 -22.70
N VAL A 65 -8.04 -19.37 -21.71
CA VAL A 65 -9.49 -19.38 -21.48
C VAL A 65 -9.94 -17.94 -21.18
N PRO A 66 -10.75 -17.28 -22.03
CA PRO A 66 -11.32 -15.98 -21.70
C PRO A 66 -12.37 -16.20 -20.60
N GLY A 67 -11.99 -15.91 -19.36
CA GLY A 67 -12.94 -15.85 -18.25
C GLY A 67 -14.05 -14.82 -18.52
N PRO A 68 -15.24 -14.98 -17.92
CA PRO A 68 -16.37 -14.10 -18.17
C PRO A 68 -16.05 -12.67 -17.75
N SER A 69 -15.73 -11.86 -18.75
CA SER A 69 -15.59 -10.42 -18.68
C SER A 69 -16.93 -9.84 -18.20
N ARG A 70 -17.07 -9.61 -16.90
CA ARG A 70 -18.15 -8.79 -16.34
C ARG A 70 -17.85 -7.32 -16.63
N ARG A 71 -17.80 -6.99 -17.91
CA ARG A 71 -17.77 -5.62 -18.40
C ARG A 71 -19.21 -5.14 -18.31
N ARG A 72 -19.56 -4.50 -17.19
CA ARG A 72 -20.84 -3.79 -17.06
C ARG A 72 -20.66 -2.48 -17.83
N HIS A 73 -20.91 -2.54 -19.15
CA HIS A 73 -21.06 -1.33 -19.95
C HIS A 73 -22.38 -0.69 -19.51
N SER A 74 -22.31 0.27 -18.60
CA SER A 74 -23.41 1.21 -18.39
C SER A 74 -23.35 2.24 -19.50
N SER A 75 -23.75 1.82 -20.70
CA SER A 75 -24.17 2.72 -21.77
C SER A 75 -25.57 3.20 -21.43
N ILE A 76 -25.60 4.31 -20.70
CA ILE A 76 -26.73 5.23 -20.65
C ILE A 76 -26.87 5.80 -22.07
N THR A 77 -27.82 5.27 -22.81
CA THR A 77 -28.36 5.91 -24.01
C THR A 77 -29.72 6.47 -23.62
N ASP A 78 -29.75 7.75 -23.29
CA ASP A 78 -31.00 8.50 -23.20
C ASP A 78 -31.47 8.78 -24.64
N SER A 79 -32.49 8.04 -25.08
CA SER A 79 -33.25 8.36 -26.29
C SER A 79 -34.70 8.07 -26.00
N ASP A 80 -35.37 9.13 -25.57
CA ASP A 80 -36.80 9.23 -25.33
C ASP A 80 -37.53 9.17 -26.68
N SER A 81 -38.29 8.10 -26.89
CA SER A 81 -39.27 8.03 -27.98
C SER A 81 -40.50 7.31 -27.44
N SER A 82 -41.43 8.11 -26.93
CA SER A 82 -42.73 7.71 -26.43
C SER A 82 -43.65 7.26 -27.57
N SER A 83 -43.99 5.97 -27.58
CA SER A 83 -45.21 5.47 -28.21
C SER A 83 -45.93 4.53 -27.24
N ASP A 84 -47.14 4.95 -26.91
CA ASP A 84 -48.18 4.29 -26.12
C ASP A 84 -48.67 3.01 -26.82
N GLU A 85 -48.67 1.88 -26.10
CA GLU A 85 -49.65 0.81 -26.26
C GLU A 85 -49.59 -0.16 -25.07
N SER A 86 -50.75 -0.43 -24.50
CA SER A 86 -50.93 -1.14 -23.23
C SER A 86 -51.01 -2.65 -23.44
N THR A 87 -50.08 -3.43 -22.91
CA THR A 87 -50.37 -4.78 -22.35
C THR A 87 -49.20 -5.27 -21.47
N GLY A 88 -49.52 -5.65 -20.23
CA GLY A 88 -48.62 -6.40 -19.35
C GLY A 88 -47.93 -5.56 -18.28
N THR A 89 -48.64 -5.31 -17.17
CA THR A 89 -48.07 -4.73 -15.95
C THR A 89 -47.07 -5.68 -15.27
N LYS A 90 -45.86 -5.81 -15.81
CA LYS A 90 -44.73 -6.36 -15.06
C LYS A 90 -44.18 -5.27 -14.17
N ALA A 91 -44.70 -5.21 -12.94
CA ALA A 91 -44.18 -4.36 -11.88
C ALA A 91 -42.67 -4.62 -11.70
N VAL A 92 -41.85 -3.72 -12.26
CA VAL A 92 -40.42 -3.67 -11.95
C VAL A 92 -40.32 -3.27 -10.49
N LEU A 93 -40.15 -4.26 -9.61
CA LEU A 93 -39.85 -4.04 -8.21
C LEU A 93 -38.58 -3.19 -8.12
N LYS A 94 -38.75 -1.88 -7.93
CA LYS A 94 -37.69 -0.91 -7.70
C LYS A 94 -37.00 -1.33 -6.40
N ARG A 95 -35.94 -2.13 -6.54
CA ARG A 95 -35.20 -2.72 -5.42
C ARG A 95 -34.80 -1.59 -4.49
N ARG A 96 -35.48 -1.45 -3.35
CA ARG A 96 -35.19 -0.41 -2.36
C ARG A 96 -33.72 -0.55 -2.00
N LYS A 97 -32.94 0.52 -2.22
CA LYS A 97 -31.52 0.56 -1.88
C LYS A 97 -31.42 0.39 -0.38
N VAL A 98 -31.11 -0.82 0.08
CA VAL A 98 -30.83 -1.06 1.49
C VAL A 98 -29.60 -0.25 1.84
N THR A 99 -29.80 0.84 2.57
CA THR A 99 -28.74 1.66 3.13
C THR A 99 -28.20 0.92 4.33
N THR A 100 -27.36 -0.08 4.10
CA THR A 100 -26.53 -0.60 5.18
C THR A 100 -25.64 0.56 5.63
N THR A 101 -25.77 0.96 6.90
CA THR A 101 -24.89 1.94 7.51
C THR A 101 -23.50 1.35 7.54
N SER A 102 -22.70 1.62 6.51
CA SER A 102 -21.36 1.05 6.39
C SER A 102 -20.49 1.58 7.53
N TYR A 103 -19.90 0.66 8.29
CA TYR A 103 -19.01 1.00 9.39
C TYR A 103 -17.87 1.88 8.88
N LYS A 104 -17.80 3.13 9.36
CA LYS A 104 -16.70 4.04 9.07
C LYS A 104 -15.56 3.72 10.01
N GLN A 105 -14.56 3.00 9.50
CA GLN A 105 -13.35 2.73 10.27
C GLN A 105 -12.63 4.05 10.55
N LYS A 106 -12.43 4.36 11.85
CA LYS A 106 -11.64 5.50 12.30
C LYS A 106 -10.18 5.31 11.90
N PHE A 107 -9.50 6.43 11.61
CA PHE A 107 -8.07 6.46 11.37
C PHE A 107 -7.31 5.95 12.60
N ARG A 108 -6.17 5.28 12.38
CA ARG A 108 -5.28 4.78 13.43
C ARG A 108 -3.85 5.19 13.09
N ASP A 109 -3.16 5.84 14.02
CA ASP A 109 -1.79 6.31 13.83
C ASP A 109 -0.80 5.18 13.50
N LYS A 110 -1.05 3.99 14.05
CA LYS A 110 -0.29 2.75 13.75
C LYS A 110 -0.14 2.46 12.25
N TRP A 111 -1.06 2.91 11.40
CA TRP A 111 -0.93 2.75 9.96
C TRP A 111 0.16 3.62 9.34
N CYS A 112 0.46 4.78 9.91
CA CYS A 112 1.60 5.57 9.49
C CYS A 112 2.90 5.14 10.21
N GLU A 113 2.85 4.41 11.32
CA GLU A 113 4.05 3.85 11.99
C GLU A 113 4.70 2.71 11.19
N ASP A 114 3.92 1.97 10.40
CA ASP A 114 4.44 0.90 9.54
C ASP A 114 5.57 1.42 8.64
N LYS A 115 6.71 0.72 8.61
CA LYS A 115 7.90 1.07 7.79
C LYS A 115 7.58 1.31 6.31
N ARG A 116 6.49 0.72 5.81
CA ARG A 116 6.01 0.87 4.42
C ARG A 116 5.44 2.26 4.14
N TYR A 117 4.89 2.91 5.16
CA TYR A 117 4.13 4.15 5.05
C TYR A 117 4.78 5.31 5.82
N ALA A 118 5.53 5.06 6.89
CA ALA A 118 6.16 6.06 7.76
C ALA A 118 6.97 7.14 7.04
N ASN A 119 7.60 6.80 5.92
CA ASN A 119 8.43 7.74 5.16
C ASN A 119 7.63 8.87 4.48
N TRP A 120 6.31 8.71 4.31
CA TRP A 120 5.47 9.66 3.58
C TRP A 120 4.08 9.88 4.17
N CYS A 121 3.60 8.98 5.03
CA CYS A 121 2.33 9.05 5.76
C CYS A 121 2.58 9.68 7.12
N LYS A 122 1.81 10.71 7.46
CA LYS A 122 1.76 11.31 8.80
C LYS A 122 0.32 11.43 9.27
N SER A 123 0.11 11.52 10.56
CA SER A 123 -1.20 11.87 11.12
C SER A 123 -1.50 13.35 10.82
N SER A 124 -2.73 13.64 10.40
CA SER A 124 -3.20 15.03 10.21
C SER A 124 -3.47 15.68 11.57
N SER A 125 -3.45 17.02 11.62
CA SER A 125 -3.84 17.82 12.80
C SER A 125 -5.19 17.41 13.40
N ASP A 126 -6.12 16.98 12.55
CA ASP A 126 -7.48 16.64 12.94
C ASP A 126 -7.62 15.25 13.58
N GLY A 127 -6.54 14.47 13.67
CA GLY A 127 -6.51 13.11 14.23
C GLY A 127 -7.38 12.07 13.50
N SER A 128 -8.11 12.47 12.45
CA SER A 128 -9.14 11.66 11.80
C SER A 128 -8.75 11.16 10.40
N SER A 129 -7.55 11.51 9.94
CA SER A 129 -7.08 11.22 8.58
C SER A 129 -5.55 11.19 8.52
N ALA A 130 -5.02 10.49 7.54
CA ALA A 130 -3.61 10.56 7.20
C ALA A 130 -3.34 11.77 6.29
N PHE A 131 -2.11 12.26 6.32
CA PHE A 131 -1.56 13.27 5.43
C PHE A 131 -0.35 12.69 4.69
N CYS A 132 -0.29 12.91 3.38
CA CYS A 132 0.83 12.48 2.55
C CYS A 132 1.80 13.64 2.31
N THR A 133 3.04 13.53 2.75
CA THR A 133 4.09 14.57 2.56
C THR A 133 4.68 14.60 1.15
N VAL A 134 4.46 13.54 0.37
CA VAL A 134 4.93 13.44 -1.02
C VAL A 134 3.94 14.12 -1.96
N CYS A 135 2.64 14.01 -1.67
CA CYS A 135 1.57 14.53 -2.50
C CYS A 135 0.93 15.80 -1.95
N ASP A 136 1.26 16.18 -0.70
CA ASP A 136 0.65 17.25 0.07
C ASP A 136 -0.89 17.16 0.11
N LYS A 137 -1.38 15.94 0.32
CA LYS A 137 -2.82 15.60 0.28
C LYS A 137 -3.26 14.86 1.52
N LYS A 138 -4.45 15.23 1.99
CA LYS A 138 -5.19 14.51 3.04
C LYS A 138 -5.80 13.23 2.47
N ILE A 139 -5.55 12.11 3.13
CA ILE A 139 -6.10 10.79 2.80
C ILE A 139 -7.17 10.48 3.85
N ILE A 140 -8.42 10.59 3.41
CA ILE A 140 -9.58 10.30 4.25
C ILE A 140 -9.90 8.81 4.14
N GLY A 141 -10.04 8.14 5.28
CA GLY A 141 -10.48 6.74 5.37
C GLY A 141 -9.47 5.79 6.02
N GLY A 142 -9.72 4.50 5.83
CA GLY A 142 -8.94 3.42 6.43
C GLY A 142 -7.57 3.16 5.77
N ILE A 143 -6.85 2.15 6.28
CA ILE A 143 -5.59 1.65 5.71
C ILE A 143 -5.67 1.35 4.21
N THR A 144 -6.84 0.89 3.72
CA THR A 144 -7.08 0.65 2.29
C THR A 144 -6.87 1.91 1.44
N HIS A 145 -7.24 3.09 1.95
CA HIS A 145 -7.04 4.35 1.23
C HIS A 145 -5.56 4.74 1.19
N ILE A 146 -4.83 4.51 2.28
CA ILE A 146 -3.37 4.72 2.35
C ILE A 146 -2.66 3.78 1.36
N LYS A 147 -3.01 2.50 1.36
CA LYS A 147 -2.46 1.51 0.43
C LYS A 147 -2.77 1.87 -1.03
N ARG A 148 -4.02 2.22 -1.35
CA ARG A 148 -4.40 2.67 -2.69
C ARG A 148 -3.68 3.96 -3.09
N HIS A 149 -3.47 4.88 -2.16
CA HIS A 149 -2.73 6.11 -2.43
C HIS A 149 -1.29 5.81 -2.85
N SER A 150 -0.63 4.86 -2.19
CA SER A 150 0.77 4.49 -2.47
C SER A 150 1.01 3.99 -3.90
N ILE A 151 -0.02 3.46 -4.56
CA ILE A 151 0.07 2.95 -5.94
C ILE A 151 -0.36 3.97 -7.00
N THR A 152 -0.89 5.14 -6.61
CA THR A 152 -1.31 6.17 -7.57
C THR A 152 -0.11 6.71 -8.35
N LEU A 153 -0.33 7.02 -9.64
CA LEU A 153 0.72 7.55 -10.52
C LEU A 153 1.29 8.87 -9.98
N LEU A 154 0.43 9.74 -9.44
CA LEU A 154 0.85 11.00 -8.82
C LEU A 154 1.83 10.75 -7.65
N HIS A 155 1.50 9.81 -6.77
CA HIS A 155 2.38 9.47 -5.65
C HIS A 155 3.72 8.92 -6.13
N LYS A 156 3.72 8.00 -7.11
CA LYS A 156 4.95 7.42 -7.67
C LYS A 156 5.86 8.51 -8.28
N LYS A 157 5.32 9.36 -9.15
CA LYS A 157 6.04 10.46 -9.80
C LYS A 157 6.62 11.46 -8.78
N ASN A 158 5.81 11.85 -7.79
CA ASN A 158 6.28 12.75 -6.74
C ASN A 158 7.34 12.10 -5.84
N LYS A 159 7.20 10.81 -5.56
CA LYS A 159 8.18 10.06 -4.77
C LYS A 159 9.52 9.97 -5.49
N GLU A 160 9.52 9.76 -6.80
CA GLU A 160 10.74 9.70 -7.63
C GLU A 160 11.43 11.07 -7.72
N SER A 161 10.69 12.14 -7.98
CA SER A 161 11.25 13.50 -8.03
C SER A 161 11.85 13.98 -6.69
N ARG A 162 11.23 13.60 -5.56
CA ARG A 162 11.77 13.88 -4.21
C ARG A 162 13.04 13.09 -3.89
N LYS A 163 13.27 11.92 -4.51
CA LYS A 163 14.54 11.19 -4.34
C LYS A 163 15.69 11.92 -5.04
N ASN A 164 15.43 12.45 -6.23
CA ASN A 164 16.45 13.12 -7.03
C ASN A 164 16.99 14.40 -6.35
N THR A 165 16.11 15.15 -5.67
CA THR A 165 16.49 16.39 -4.96
C THR A 165 17.21 16.17 -3.64
N LYS A 166 17.02 15.02 -2.97
CA LYS A 166 17.80 14.69 -1.77
C LYS A 166 19.25 14.34 -2.12
N ASN A 167 19.49 13.82 -3.32
CA ASN A 167 20.83 13.51 -3.81
C ASN A 167 21.65 14.76 -4.13
N SER A 168 21.00 15.87 -4.53
CA SER A 168 21.69 17.13 -4.83
C SER A 168 21.92 18.02 -3.60
N ARG A 169 21.13 17.86 -2.54
CA ARG A 169 21.21 18.70 -1.33
C ARG A 169 22.28 18.25 -0.31
N ALA A 170 22.86 17.05 -0.49
CA ALA A 170 23.98 16.56 0.32
C ALA A 170 25.35 17.11 -0.15
N ALA A 171 25.39 17.89 -1.23
CA ALA A 171 26.62 18.46 -1.80
C ALA A 171 26.89 19.93 -1.40
N VAL A 172 26.06 20.54 -0.54
CA VAL A 172 26.11 21.98 -0.21
C VAL A 172 26.41 22.23 1.27
N ASP A 173 27.03 21.27 1.97
CA ASP A 173 27.40 21.39 3.39
C ASP A 173 28.84 20.89 3.61
N GLN A 174 29.78 21.46 2.84
CA GLN A 174 31.22 21.39 3.07
C GLN A 174 31.83 22.73 2.64
N SER A 175 31.67 23.77 3.47
CA SER A 175 32.38 25.05 3.35
C SER A 175 32.45 25.72 4.72
#